data_AF-A0A523AJ55-F1
#
_entry.id   AF-A0A523AJ55-F1
#
_cell.length_a   1.000
_cell.length_b   1.000
_cell.length_c   1.000
_cell.angle_alpha   90.00
_cell.angle_beta   90.00
_cell.angle_gamma   90.00
#
_symmetry.space_group_name_H-M   'P 1'
#
loop_
_entity.id
_entity.type
_entity.pdbx_description
1 polymer ?
#
loop_
_entity_poly.entity_id
_entity_poly.type
_entity_poly.pdbx_seq_one_letter_code
_entity_poly.pdbx_strand_id
1 'polypeptide(L)'
;MKVLVLDTTLRDGEQTPGVSLTVEQKVMIAEALDALGVDIIEAGTAVSSEGEFKAIRAISEKGLRAEICSFARIKKEDIDAAADAGADSVFMVAPASEYHINAKFPGKGKDFVIQKSVEAIEYARERGLLVEFGAEDASRADLDFVVSLLKAGEEAKAERLTFADTVGVLTPERASEIVGRLKRELKAPVAIHCHDDFGLATANTVFAVKSGADEFHATVNGIGERAGNASLEEVCMVLDYLYGIEIGIKKEKLYPLSKLVEKFTRVVVPPNKPIVGENAFTHESGIHTSALLRDARTYEPISPETVGRKRVIVLGKHAGRASVEAILKEFGYSATREQMDEILARIKELGDLGKRVTDADVRAIAETVLQIKSEKKVKLEDLAILTGKNTTPMASVKLRINGEERVEAAIGVGPVDAAINAIRKAIKDYADIKLVSYHVDAITGGTDALVDVIVQLKRGNRIVTARGARTDIVMASVEAFVEGLNMLI
;
A
#
# COMPACT_ATOMS: atom_id res chain seq x y z
N MET A 1 -9.27 -20.01 18.96
CA MET A 1 -8.41 -20.67 17.96
C MET A 1 -7.70 -19.54 17.22
N LYS A 2 -6.39 -19.60 17.05
CA LYS A 2 -5.65 -18.58 16.29
C LYS A 2 -5.88 -18.84 14.80
N VAL A 3 -6.30 -17.83 14.05
CA VAL A 3 -6.41 -17.90 12.58
C VAL A 3 -5.04 -17.56 12.01
N LEU A 4 -4.52 -18.40 11.12
CA LEU A 4 -3.25 -18.17 10.44
C LEU A 4 -3.42 -17.17 9.28
N VAL A 5 -2.37 -16.40 9.05
CA VAL A 5 -2.30 -15.42 7.95
C VAL A 5 -1.19 -15.80 7.00
N LEU A 6 -1.56 -16.19 5.77
CA LEU A 6 -0.65 -16.36 4.66
C LEU A 6 -0.67 -15.10 3.79
N ASP A 7 0.46 -14.40 3.73
CA ASP A 7 0.64 -13.32 2.79
C ASP A 7 1.24 -13.85 1.48
N THR A 8 0.59 -13.55 0.36
CA THR A 8 1.05 -13.91 -0.99
C THR A 8 1.40 -12.66 -1.84
N THR A 9 1.80 -11.56 -1.20
CA THR A 9 2.20 -10.33 -1.90
C THR A 9 3.40 -10.58 -2.82
N LEU A 10 4.32 -11.45 -2.40
CA LEU A 10 5.56 -11.76 -3.12
C LEU A 10 5.43 -12.85 -4.19
N ARG A 11 4.24 -13.47 -4.33
CA ARG A 11 3.94 -14.44 -5.38
C ARG A 11 2.73 -13.98 -6.19
N ASP A 12 1.52 -14.12 -5.64
CA ASP A 12 0.28 -13.76 -6.36
C ASP A 12 0.22 -12.25 -6.61
N GLY A 13 0.61 -11.45 -5.62
CA GLY A 13 0.68 -9.99 -5.73
C GLY A 13 1.63 -9.52 -6.82
N GLU A 14 2.72 -10.23 -7.08
CA GLU A 14 3.64 -9.92 -8.18
C GLU A 14 3.09 -10.31 -9.56
N GLN A 15 2.07 -11.19 -9.64
CA GLN A 15 1.39 -11.49 -10.90
C GLN A 15 0.53 -10.31 -11.40
N THR A 16 0.42 -9.22 -10.63
CA THR A 16 -0.16 -7.96 -11.14
C THR A 16 0.60 -7.49 -12.39
N PRO A 17 -0.10 -7.19 -13.50
CA PRO A 17 0.55 -6.74 -14.73
C PRO A 17 1.47 -5.53 -14.51
N GLY A 18 2.74 -5.69 -14.89
CA GLY A 18 3.75 -4.63 -14.79
C GLY A 18 4.52 -4.58 -13.47
N VAL A 19 4.19 -5.44 -12.51
CA VAL A 19 4.99 -5.61 -11.29
C VAL A 19 6.15 -6.56 -11.56
N SER A 20 7.34 -6.18 -11.11
CA SER A 20 8.52 -7.04 -11.10
C SER A 20 9.46 -6.55 -10.01
N LEU A 21 9.69 -7.39 -9.01
CA LEU A 21 10.47 -7.07 -7.82
C LEU A 21 11.88 -7.63 -7.94
N THR A 22 12.88 -6.85 -7.54
CA THR A 22 14.25 -7.37 -7.39
C THR A 22 14.35 -8.23 -6.13
N VAL A 23 15.40 -9.06 -6.05
CA VAL A 23 15.70 -9.88 -4.85
C VAL A 23 15.73 -9.01 -3.59
N GLU A 24 16.39 -7.86 -3.64
CA GLU A 24 16.50 -6.95 -2.49
C GLU A 24 15.14 -6.36 -2.11
N GLN A 25 14.29 -6.04 -3.09
CA GLN A 25 12.93 -5.56 -2.84
C GLN A 25 12.06 -6.63 -2.19
N LYS A 26 12.13 -7.87 -2.68
CA LYS A 26 11.43 -9.01 -2.07
C LYS A 26 11.87 -9.25 -0.64
N VAL A 27 13.17 -9.25 -0.37
CA VAL A 27 13.72 -9.37 0.99
C VAL A 27 13.20 -8.26 1.92
N MET A 28 13.21 -6.99 1.47
CA MET A 28 12.69 -5.88 2.27
C MET A 28 11.20 -6.01 2.58
N ILE A 29 10.39 -6.47 1.63
CA ILE A 29 8.96 -6.73 1.85
C ILE A 29 8.77 -7.91 2.81
N ALA A 30 9.52 -9.00 2.65
CA ALA A 30 9.45 -10.18 3.52
C ALA A 30 9.80 -9.84 4.98
N GLU A 31 10.87 -9.06 5.22
CA GLU A 31 11.22 -8.57 6.55
C GLU A 31 10.12 -7.67 7.15
N ALA A 32 9.46 -6.86 6.32
CA ALA A 32 8.36 -6.01 6.75
C ALA A 32 7.08 -6.82 7.08
N LEU A 33 6.79 -7.87 6.31
CA LEU A 33 5.71 -8.83 6.55
C LEU A 33 5.93 -9.63 7.83
N ASP A 34 7.14 -10.14 8.05
CA ASP A 34 7.50 -10.84 9.29
C ASP A 34 7.37 -9.91 10.50
N ALA A 35 7.84 -8.67 10.37
CA ALA A 35 7.71 -7.66 11.41
C ALA A 35 6.25 -7.28 11.68
N LEU A 36 5.39 -7.28 10.65
CA LEU A 36 3.94 -7.09 10.75
C LEU A 36 3.30 -8.22 11.58
N GLY A 37 3.76 -9.46 11.41
CA GLY A 37 3.30 -10.60 12.19
C GLY A 37 2.56 -11.67 11.41
N VAL A 38 2.64 -11.68 10.07
CA VAL A 38 2.04 -12.76 9.25
C VAL A 38 2.65 -14.12 9.62
N ASP A 39 1.90 -15.20 9.51
CA ASP A 39 2.38 -16.52 9.93
C ASP A 39 3.14 -17.22 8.80
N ILE A 40 2.74 -17.01 7.55
CA ILE A 40 3.34 -17.61 6.35
C ILE A 40 3.56 -16.51 5.31
N ILE A 41 4.71 -16.55 4.64
CA ILE A 41 5.05 -15.68 3.50
C ILE A 41 5.23 -16.56 2.27
N GLU A 42 4.32 -16.50 1.32
CA GLU A 42 4.50 -17.11 0.00
C GLU A 42 5.44 -16.23 -0.84
N ALA A 43 6.73 -16.58 -0.84
CA ALA A 43 7.82 -15.73 -1.28
C ALA A 43 8.06 -15.71 -2.80
N GLY A 44 7.37 -16.57 -3.55
CA GLY A 44 7.49 -16.63 -5.01
C GLY A 44 7.25 -18.03 -5.56
N THR A 45 7.69 -18.25 -6.81
CA THR A 45 7.69 -19.57 -7.45
C THR A 45 9.13 -19.95 -7.84
N ALA A 46 9.79 -20.80 -7.04
CA ALA A 46 11.23 -21.06 -7.18
C ALA A 46 11.66 -21.51 -8.59
N VAL A 47 10.83 -22.31 -9.27
CA VAL A 47 11.15 -22.85 -10.61
C VAL A 47 10.96 -21.84 -11.75
N SER A 48 10.31 -20.70 -11.50
CA SER A 48 9.88 -19.80 -12.57
C SER A 48 11.03 -19.00 -13.19
N SER A 49 12.05 -18.63 -12.40
CA SER A 49 13.28 -17.99 -12.88
C SER A 49 14.42 -18.10 -11.87
N GLU A 50 15.66 -17.85 -12.32
CA GLU A 50 16.82 -17.76 -11.43
C GLU A 50 16.68 -16.62 -10.41
N GLY A 51 16.00 -15.53 -10.77
CA GLY A 51 15.71 -14.41 -9.86
C GLY A 51 14.79 -14.85 -8.71
N GLU A 52 13.75 -15.61 -9.03
CA GLU A 52 12.78 -16.14 -8.07
C GLU A 52 13.43 -17.16 -7.12
N PHE A 53 14.23 -18.08 -7.67
CA PHE A 53 15.01 -19.01 -6.87
C PHE A 53 15.94 -18.28 -5.89
N LYS A 54 16.69 -17.28 -6.37
CA LYS A 54 17.60 -16.48 -5.53
C LYS A 54 16.85 -15.66 -4.47
N ALA A 55 15.66 -15.13 -4.80
CA ALA A 55 14.84 -14.38 -3.86
C ALA A 55 14.36 -15.26 -2.71
N ILE A 56 13.79 -16.43 -3.01
CA ILE A 56 13.32 -17.38 -1.98
C ILE A 56 14.48 -17.84 -1.11
N ARG A 57 15.64 -18.15 -1.71
CA ARG A 57 16.85 -18.49 -0.94
C ARG A 57 17.29 -17.35 -0.03
N ALA A 58 17.39 -16.14 -0.56
CA ALA A 58 17.81 -14.98 0.22
C ALA A 58 16.84 -14.69 1.38
N ILE A 59 15.53 -14.89 1.21
CA ILE A 59 14.52 -14.72 2.26
C ILE A 59 14.63 -15.83 3.31
N SER A 60 14.75 -17.09 2.88
CA SER A 60 14.85 -18.26 3.78
C SER A 60 16.08 -18.18 4.68
N GLU A 61 17.19 -17.62 4.19
CA GLU A 61 18.43 -17.41 4.95
C GLU A 61 18.35 -16.26 5.98
N LYS A 62 17.26 -15.47 6.01
CA LYS A 62 17.12 -14.33 6.96
C LYS A 62 16.79 -14.74 8.39
N GLY A 63 16.35 -15.98 8.62
CA GLY A 63 15.91 -16.42 9.94
C GLY A 63 14.69 -15.64 10.43
N LEU A 64 13.73 -15.39 9.53
CA LEU A 64 12.43 -14.78 9.86
C LEU A 64 11.63 -15.72 10.78
N ARG A 65 10.65 -15.17 11.51
CA ARG A 65 9.74 -15.99 12.33
C ARG A 65 8.67 -16.66 11.46
N ALA A 66 8.19 -15.97 10.42
CA ALA A 66 7.21 -16.50 9.49
C ALA A 66 7.76 -17.71 8.71
N GLU A 67 6.90 -18.68 8.44
CA GLU A 67 7.18 -19.81 7.54
C GLU A 67 7.39 -19.28 6.10
N ILE A 68 8.48 -19.67 5.45
CA ILE A 68 8.77 -19.26 4.07
C ILE A 68 8.26 -20.32 3.11
N CYS A 69 7.20 -19.97 2.38
CA CYS A 69 6.50 -20.84 1.44
C CYS A 69 6.90 -20.52 -0.01
N SER A 70 7.08 -21.54 -0.84
CA SER A 70 7.16 -21.39 -2.30
C SER A 70 5.90 -21.98 -2.96
N PHE A 71 5.36 -21.30 -3.97
CA PHE A 71 4.40 -21.93 -4.85
C PHE A 71 5.06 -23.06 -5.64
N ALA A 72 4.35 -24.17 -5.83
CA ALA A 72 4.76 -25.27 -6.70
C ALA A 72 3.56 -25.83 -7.46
N ARG A 73 3.73 -26.13 -8.75
CA ARG A 73 2.79 -27.03 -9.44
C ARG A 73 2.96 -28.43 -8.87
N ILE A 74 1.98 -29.32 -9.09
CA ILE A 74 2.05 -30.75 -8.74
C ILE A 74 3.06 -31.52 -9.63
N LYS A 75 4.33 -31.10 -9.60
CA LYS A 75 5.45 -31.58 -10.40
C LYS A 75 6.71 -31.66 -9.56
N LYS A 76 7.52 -32.70 -9.78
CA LYS A 76 8.78 -32.91 -9.06
C LYS A 76 9.77 -31.76 -9.25
N GLU A 77 9.91 -31.24 -10.47
CA GLU A 77 10.84 -30.14 -10.78
C GLU A 77 10.56 -28.86 -9.96
N ASP A 78 9.28 -28.55 -9.74
CA ASP A 78 8.85 -27.40 -8.93
C ASP A 78 9.17 -27.61 -7.44
N ILE A 79 8.88 -28.82 -6.94
CA ILE A 79 9.14 -29.22 -5.55
C ILE A 79 10.64 -29.24 -5.26
N ASP A 80 11.43 -29.77 -6.20
CA ASP A 80 12.89 -29.82 -6.09
C ASP A 80 13.47 -28.42 -6.00
N ALA A 81 13.01 -27.50 -6.87
CA ALA A 81 13.44 -26.11 -6.86
C ALA A 81 13.07 -25.39 -5.55
N ALA A 82 11.87 -25.62 -5.01
CA ALA A 82 11.44 -25.04 -3.74
C ALA A 82 12.31 -25.51 -2.56
N ALA A 83 12.54 -26.83 -2.47
CA ALA A 83 13.40 -27.41 -1.43
C ALA A 83 14.86 -26.94 -1.57
N ASP A 84 15.39 -26.89 -2.80
CA ASP A 84 16.77 -26.44 -3.05
C ASP A 84 16.94 -24.93 -2.80
N ALA A 85 15.87 -24.14 -2.93
CA ALA A 85 15.84 -22.74 -2.54
C ALA A 85 15.80 -22.56 -1.01
N GLY A 86 15.52 -23.61 -0.24
CA GLY A 86 15.48 -23.57 1.22
C GLY A 86 14.14 -23.12 1.79
N ALA A 87 13.04 -23.23 1.03
CA ALA A 87 11.70 -22.98 1.55
C ALA A 87 11.36 -23.97 2.68
N ASP A 88 10.58 -23.52 3.67
CA ASP A 88 10.06 -24.37 4.74
C ASP A 88 8.87 -25.22 4.25
N SER A 89 8.11 -24.68 3.30
CA SER A 89 6.89 -25.29 2.80
C SER A 89 6.63 -24.99 1.32
N VAL A 90 5.69 -25.75 0.76
CA VAL A 90 5.13 -25.51 -0.56
C VAL A 90 3.62 -25.37 -0.51
N PHE A 91 3.11 -24.34 -1.19
CA PHE A 91 1.70 -24.26 -1.57
C PHE A 91 1.55 -24.80 -2.98
N MET A 92 0.79 -25.88 -3.11
CA MET A 92 0.54 -26.51 -4.42
C MET A 92 -0.95 -26.65 -4.67
N VAL A 93 -1.34 -26.44 -5.93
CA VAL A 93 -2.75 -26.49 -6.32
C VAL A 93 -3.01 -27.51 -7.41
N ALA A 94 -4.16 -28.17 -7.32
CA ALA A 94 -4.68 -29.06 -8.35
C ALA A 94 -6.00 -28.53 -8.93
N PRO A 95 -6.24 -28.70 -10.25
CA PRO A 95 -7.45 -28.19 -10.88
C PRO A 95 -8.68 -28.94 -10.37
N ALA A 96 -9.65 -28.21 -9.82
CA ALA A 96 -10.87 -28.79 -9.27
C ALA A 96 -12.07 -28.70 -10.23
N SER A 97 -12.16 -27.65 -11.04
CA SER A 97 -13.27 -27.47 -11.99
C SER A 97 -13.08 -28.29 -13.26
N GLU A 98 -14.20 -28.67 -13.89
CA GLU A 98 -14.15 -29.36 -15.18
C GLU A 98 -13.49 -28.51 -16.27
N TYR A 99 -13.64 -27.18 -16.20
CA TYR A 99 -12.96 -26.25 -17.11
C TYR A 99 -11.44 -26.39 -17.01
N HIS A 100 -10.91 -26.36 -15.78
CA HIS A 100 -9.47 -26.46 -15.55
C HIS A 100 -8.94 -27.87 -15.84
N ILE A 101 -9.66 -28.92 -15.44
CA ILE A 101 -9.24 -30.30 -15.70
C ILE A 101 -9.14 -30.55 -17.22
N ASN A 102 -10.18 -30.18 -17.98
CA ASN A 102 -10.19 -30.39 -19.43
C ASN A 102 -9.12 -29.57 -20.15
N ALA A 103 -8.83 -28.35 -19.68
CA ALA A 103 -7.83 -27.48 -20.29
C ALA A 103 -6.38 -27.89 -19.95
N LYS A 104 -6.11 -28.21 -18.67
CA LYS A 104 -4.75 -28.53 -18.19
C LYS A 104 -4.38 -30.01 -18.39
N PHE A 105 -5.37 -30.90 -18.37
CA PHE A 105 -5.18 -32.33 -18.55
C PHE A 105 -6.19 -32.92 -19.56
N PRO A 106 -6.08 -32.57 -20.86
CA PRO A 106 -7.01 -33.05 -21.88
C PRO A 106 -7.14 -34.57 -21.89
N GLY A 107 -8.38 -35.06 -21.82
CA GLY A 107 -8.70 -36.49 -21.81
C GLY A 107 -8.37 -37.23 -20.51
N LYS A 108 -8.04 -36.51 -19.43
CA LYS A 108 -7.89 -37.06 -18.08
C LYS A 108 -9.09 -36.73 -17.21
N GLY A 109 -9.37 -37.60 -16.24
CA GLY A 109 -10.49 -37.44 -15.31
C GLY A 109 -10.07 -37.06 -13.90
N LYS A 110 -11.06 -36.89 -13.03
CA LYS A 110 -10.93 -36.57 -11.61
C LYS A 110 -9.96 -37.50 -10.86
N ASP A 111 -10.02 -38.82 -11.11
CA ASP A 111 -9.13 -39.80 -10.47
C ASP A 111 -7.65 -39.59 -10.80
N PHE A 112 -7.34 -39.18 -12.04
CA PHE A 112 -5.98 -38.88 -12.45
C PHE A 112 -5.42 -37.67 -11.69
N VAL A 113 -6.26 -36.65 -11.48
CA VAL A 113 -5.88 -35.45 -10.71
C VAL A 113 -5.59 -35.83 -9.27
N ILE A 114 -6.48 -36.60 -8.62
CA ILE A 114 -6.28 -37.09 -7.25
C ILE A 114 -4.96 -37.87 -7.14
N GLN A 115 -4.73 -38.84 -8.03
CA GLN A 115 -3.51 -39.64 -8.00
C GLN A 115 -2.26 -38.76 -8.12
N LYS A 116 -2.24 -37.81 -9.05
CA LYS A 116 -1.09 -36.92 -9.25
C LYS A 116 -0.87 -35.98 -8.09
N SER A 117 -1.94 -35.51 -7.44
CA SER A 117 -1.86 -34.72 -6.22
C SER A 117 -1.22 -35.50 -5.08
N VAL A 118 -1.67 -36.74 -4.82
CA VAL A 118 -1.10 -37.60 -3.78
C VAL A 118 0.40 -37.85 -4.03
N GLU A 119 0.77 -38.24 -5.25
CA GLU A 119 2.17 -38.46 -5.62
C GLU A 119 3.05 -37.21 -5.39
N ALA A 120 2.52 -36.01 -5.65
CA ALA A 120 3.24 -34.76 -5.46
C ALA A 120 3.39 -34.38 -3.97
N ILE A 121 2.32 -34.56 -3.18
CA ILE A 121 2.32 -34.28 -1.74
C ILE A 121 3.32 -35.20 -1.03
N GLU A 122 3.28 -36.50 -1.30
CA GLU A 122 4.20 -37.48 -0.72
C GLU A 122 5.66 -37.13 -1.05
N TYR A 123 5.92 -36.77 -2.31
CA TYR A 123 7.26 -36.37 -2.75
C TYR A 123 7.76 -35.07 -2.08
N ALA A 124 6.91 -34.06 -1.93
CA ALA A 124 7.27 -32.83 -1.23
C ALA A 124 7.63 -33.10 0.24
N ARG A 125 6.90 -34.00 0.89
CA ARG A 125 7.24 -34.44 2.26
C ARG A 125 8.55 -35.21 2.32
N GLU A 126 8.83 -36.09 1.35
CA GLU A 126 10.13 -36.78 1.24
C GLU A 126 11.30 -35.80 1.07
N ARG A 127 11.05 -34.67 0.39
CA ARG A 127 11.99 -33.55 0.23
C ARG A 127 12.12 -32.67 1.49
N GLY A 128 11.39 -32.97 2.56
CA GLY A 128 11.46 -32.29 3.85
C GLY A 128 10.61 -31.03 3.97
N LEU A 129 9.67 -30.81 3.04
CA LEU A 129 8.81 -29.63 3.03
C LEU A 129 7.49 -29.91 3.77
N LEU A 130 6.95 -28.88 4.43
CA LEU A 130 5.53 -28.86 4.78
C LEU A 130 4.70 -28.62 3.51
N VAL A 131 3.48 -29.16 3.46
CA VAL A 131 2.63 -29.09 2.27
C VAL A 131 1.29 -28.45 2.60
N GLU A 132 1.00 -27.37 1.90
CA GLU A 132 -0.34 -26.86 1.76
C GLU A 132 -0.91 -27.24 0.39
N PHE A 133 -2.07 -27.89 0.40
CA PHE A 133 -2.69 -28.43 -0.80
C PHE A 133 -4.02 -27.75 -1.12
N GLY A 134 -4.09 -27.07 -2.25
CA GLY A 134 -5.25 -26.31 -2.69
C GLY A 134 -6.04 -26.92 -3.85
N ALA A 135 -7.35 -26.75 -3.81
CA ALA A 135 -8.26 -26.98 -4.93
C ALA A 135 -8.40 -25.69 -5.74
N GLU A 136 -7.75 -25.63 -6.92
CA GLU A 136 -7.81 -24.48 -7.83
C GLU A 136 -9.16 -24.42 -8.56
N ASP A 137 -9.72 -23.21 -8.68
CA ASP A 137 -11.01 -22.95 -9.32
C ASP A 137 -12.17 -23.71 -8.66
N ALA A 138 -12.06 -23.94 -7.36
CA ALA A 138 -13.01 -24.71 -6.58
C ALA A 138 -14.39 -24.04 -6.47
N SER A 139 -14.47 -22.70 -6.62
CA SER A 139 -15.73 -21.95 -6.63
C SER A 139 -16.66 -22.30 -7.78
N ARG A 140 -16.13 -22.86 -8.88
CA ARG A 140 -16.90 -23.35 -10.04
C ARG A 140 -16.93 -24.87 -10.16
N ALA A 141 -16.35 -25.57 -9.18
CA ALA A 141 -16.28 -27.03 -9.18
C ALA A 141 -17.48 -27.66 -8.46
N ASP A 142 -17.71 -28.93 -8.75
CA ASP A 142 -18.58 -29.78 -7.95
C ASP A 142 -17.97 -29.95 -6.54
N LEU A 143 -18.70 -29.51 -5.52
CA LEU A 143 -18.22 -29.49 -4.14
C LEU A 143 -17.94 -30.89 -3.59
N ASP A 144 -18.64 -31.92 -4.06
CA ASP A 144 -18.38 -33.31 -3.64
C ASP A 144 -16.99 -33.77 -4.13
N PHE A 145 -16.61 -33.34 -5.34
CA PHE A 145 -15.28 -33.59 -5.86
C PHE A 145 -14.21 -32.76 -5.15
N VAL A 146 -14.47 -31.48 -4.84
CA VAL A 146 -13.54 -30.65 -4.06
C VAL A 146 -13.23 -31.29 -2.71
N VAL A 147 -14.26 -31.73 -1.98
CA VAL A 147 -14.08 -32.48 -0.73
C VAL A 147 -13.22 -33.72 -0.95
N SER A 148 -13.54 -34.53 -1.97
CA SER A 148 -12.81 -35.78 -2.24
C SER A 148 -11.33 -35.53 -2.55
N LEU A 149 -11.04 -34.48 -3.33
CA LEU A 149 -9.69 -34.06 -3.68
C LEU A 149 -8.90 -33.61 -2.44
N LEU A 150 -9.47 -32.71 -1.63
CA LEU A 150 -8.83 -32.22 -0.41
C LEU A 150 -8.66 -33.34 0.63
N LYS A 151 -9.61 -34.27 0.72
CA LYS A 151 -9.51 -35.44 1.59
C LYS A 151 -8.40 -36.40 1.17
N ALA A 152 -8.17 -36.60 -0.12
CA ALA A 152 -7.00 -37.33 -0.59
C ALA A 152 -5.70 -36.62 -0.19
N GLY A 153 -5.67 -35.28 -0.22
CA GLY A 153 -4.56 -34.50 0.32
C GLY A 153 -4.35 -34.70 1.83
N GLU A 154 -5.42 -34.72 2.62
CA GLU A 154 -5.37 -35.05 4.06
C GLU A 154 -4.79 -36.44 4.32
N GLU A 155 -5.22 -37.44 3.56
CA GLU A 155 -4.77 -38.82 3.68
C GLU A 155 -3.28 -38.94 3.32
N ALA A 156 -2.83 -38.19 2.30
CA ALA A 156 -1.43 -38.01 1.91
C ALA A 156 -0.62 -37.11 2.88
N LYS A 157 -1.25 -36.65 3.96
CA LYS A 157 -0.65 -35.84 5.03
C LYS A 157 -0.28 -34.42 4.61
N ALA A 158 -1.05 -33.74 3.77
CA ALA A 158 -0.93 -32.29 3.66
C ALA A 158 -1.21 -31.63 5.03
N GLU A 159 -0.36 -30.68 5.43
CA GLU A 159 -0.49 -29.94 6.69
C GLU A 159 -1.70 -28.99 6.68
N ARG A 160 -2.06 -28.45 5.52
CA ARG A 160 -3.16 -27.50 5.33
C ARG A 160 -3.86 -27.72 3.99
N LEU A 161 -5.17 -27.43 3.94
CA LEU A 161 -6.03 -27.68 2.79
C LEU A 161 -6.76 -26.42 2.36
N THR A 162 -6.61 -26.00 1.10
CA THR A 162 -7.04 -24.67 0.66
C THR A 162 -8.17 -24.74 -0.35
N PHE A 163 -9.24 -23.98 -0.10
CA PHE A 163 -10.27 -23.73 -1.11
C PHE A 163 -9.94 -22.43 -1.85
N ALA A 164 -9.75 -22.50 -3.18
CA ALA A 164 -9.42 -21.31 -3.98
C ALA A 164 -10.61 -20.87 -4.86
N ASP A 165 -11.07 -19.64 -4.65
CA ASP A 165 -11.96 -18.91 -5.55
C ASP A 165 -11.13 -18.16 -6.60
N THR A 166 -10.58 -18.93 -7.55
CA THR A 166 -9.59 -18.46 -8.54
C THR A 166 -10.10 -17.33 -9.43
N VAL A 167 -11.41 -17.24 -9.67
CA VAL A 167 -12.03 -16.24 -10.57
C VAL A 167 -12.96 -15.27 -9.84
N GLY A 168 -12.91 -15.24 -8.50
CA GLY A 168 -13.61 -14.25 -7.68
C GLY A 168 -15.14 -14.29 -7.73
N VAL A 169 -15.73 -15.47 -7.98
CA VAL A 169 -17.20 -15.62 -8.18
C VAL A 169 -17.94 -16.06 -6.91
N LEU A 170 -17.23 -16.30 -5.81
CA LEU A 170 -17.84 -16.72 -4.56
C LEU A 170 -18.66 -15.59 -3.93
N THR A 171 -19.73 -15.94 -3.21
CA THR A 171 -20.48 -14.99 -2.37
C THR A 171 -20.25 -15.30 -0.88
N PRO A 172 -20.45 -14.34 0.03
CA PRO A 172 -20.19 -14.54 1.45
C PRO A 172 -20.98 -15.68 2.09
N GLU A 173 -22.25 -15.87 1.69
CA GLU A 173 -23.11 -16.96 2.16
C GLU A 173 -22.57 -18.31 1.68
N ARG A 174 -22.14 -18.37 0.42
CA ARG A 174 -21.57 -19.59 -0.17
C ARG A 174 -20.21 -19.92 0.44
N ALA A 175 -19.38 -18.91 0.73
CA ALA A 175 -18.13 -19.09 1.47
C ALA A 175 -18.39 -19.73 2.84
N SER A 176 -19.41 -19.26 3.55
CA SER A 176 -19.81 -19.82 4.85
C SER A 176 -20.26 -21.28 4.75
N GLU A 177 -21.10 -21.59 3.76
CA GLU A 177 -21.61 -22.94 3.53
C GLU A 177 -20.47 -23.92 3.20
N ILE A 178 -19.59 -23.52 2.27
CA ILE A 178 -18.46 -24.33 1.81
C ILE A 178 -17.51 -24.61 2.96
N VAL A 179 -17.04 -23.59 3.67
CA VAL A 179 -16.12 -23.77 4.80
C VAL A 179 -16.78 -24.60 5.90
N GLY A 180 -18.04 -24.33 6.22
CA GLY A 180 -18.78 -25.12 7.20
C GLY A 180 -18.88 -26.60 6.81
N ARG A 181 -18.99 -26.91 5.52
CA ARG A 181 -18.95 -28.29 5.01
C ARG A 181 -17.54 -28.89 5.10
N LEU A 182 -16.53 -28.18 4.61
CA LEU A 182 -15.13 -28.63 4.67
C LEU A 182 -14.71 -28.95 6.10
N LYS A 183 -15.05 -28.10 7.08
CA LYS A 183 -14.76 -28.33 8.50
C LYS A 183 -15.51 -29.52 9.13
N ARG A 184 -16.62 -29.99 8.54
CA ARG A 184 -17.30 -31.22 8.98
C ARG A 184 -16.67 -32.48 8.40
N GLU A 185 -16.12 -32.38 7.20
CA GLU A 185 -15.64 -33.53 6.43
C GLU A 185 -14.12 -33.75 6.51
N LEU A 186 -13.38 -32.69 6.83
CA LEU A 186 -11.92 -32.66 6.95
C LEU A 186 -11.51 -32.40 8.40
N LYS A 187 -10.37 -32.98 8.79
CA LYS A 187 -9.73 -32.81 10.10
C LYS A 187 -8.53 -31.88 10.04
N ALA A 188 -7.85 -31.82 8.89
CA ALA A 188 -6.75 -30.89 8.66
C ALA A 188 -7.24 -29.42 8.69
N PRO A 189 -6.36 -28.46 9.02
CA PRO A 189 -6.65 -27.04 8.88
C PRO A 189 -7.14 -26.68 7.46
N VAL A 190 -8.20 -25.88 7.40
CA VAL A 190 -8.82 -25.41 6.16
C VAL A 190 -8.49 -23.94 5.93
N ALA A 191 -7.88 -23.64 4.80
CA ALA A 191 -7.55 -22.30 4.34
C ALA A 191 -8.52 -21.82 3.25
N ILE A 192 -8.64 -20.50 3.11
CA ILE A 192 -9.41 -19.85 2.04
C ILE A 192 -8.53 -18.89 1.25
N HIS A 193 -8.65 -18.93 -0.07
CA HIS A 193 -7.99 -18.00 -0.99
C HIS A 193 -9.01 -17.41 -1.96
N CYS A 194 -9.21 -16.09 -1.93
CA CYS A 194 -10.25 -15.42 -2.71
C CYS A 194 -9.68 -14.32 -3.60
N HIS A 195 -10.01 -14.37 -4.89
CA HIS A 195 -9.80 -13.27 -5.83
C HIS A 195 -10.96 -12.27 -5.84
N ASP A 196 -10.70 -11.06 -6.34
CA ASP A 196 -11.58 -9.90 -6.18
C ASP A 196 -12.32 -9.45 -7.45
N ASP A 197 -12.51 -10.34 -8.44
CA ASP A 197 -13.13 -10.01 -9.73
C ASP A 197 -14.51 -9.31 -9.61
N PHE A 198 -15.25 -9.56 -8.53
CA PHE A 198 -16.54 -8.93 -8.23
C PHE A 198 -16.52 -8.02 -6.98
N GLY A 199 -15.34 -7.70 -6.42
CA GLY A 199 -15.20 -6.86 -5.24
C GLY A 199 -15.65 -7.53 -3.92
N LEU A 200 -15.65 -8.87 -3.89
CA LEU A 200 -16.14 -9.66 -2.76
C LEU A 200 -15.04 -10.42 -2.01
N ALA A 201 -13.78 -10.35 -2.41
CA ALA A 201 -12.71 -11.17 -1.84
C ALA A 201 -12.55 -10.96 -0.33
N THR A 202 -12.51 -9.70 0.12
CA THR A 202 -12.43 -9.35 1.55
C THR A 202 -13.65 -9.91 2.31
N ALA A 203 -14.85 -9.74 1.77
CA ALA A 203 -16.08 -10.21 2.42
C ALA A 203 -16.15 -11.74 2.49
N ASN A 204 -15.81 -12.42 1.40
CA ASN A 204 -15.76 -13.88 1.30
C ASN A 204 -14.77 -14.47 2.30
N THR A 205 -13.58 -13.88 2.38
CA THR A 205 -12.52 -14.29 3.33
C THR A 205 -12.98 -14.14 4.77
N VAL A 206 -13.58 -13.01 5.13
CA VAL A 206 -14.11 -12.76 6.47
C VAL A 206 -15.21 -13.76 6.84
N PHE A 207 -16.14 -14.06 5.91
CA PHE A 207 -17.21 -15.01 6.15
C PHE A 207 -16.68 -16.45 6.27
N ALA A 208 -15.71 -16.83 5.44
CA ALA A 208 -15.02 -18.12 5.55
C ALA A 208 -14.36 -18.30 6.93
N VAL A 209 -13.60 -17.32 7.40
CA VAL A 209 -12.97 -17.36 8.74
C VAL A 209 -14.02 -17.47 9.85
N LYS A 210 -15.09 -16.67 9.77
CA LYS A 210 -16.20 -16.76 10.74
C LYS A 210 -16.89 -18.12 10.75
N SER A 211 -16.88 -18.82 9.62
CA SER A 211 -17.43 -20.17 9.48
C SER A 211 -16.45 -21.28 9.86
N GLY A 212 -15.26 -20.92 10.35
CA GLY A 212 -14.32 -21.84 10.95
C GLY A 212 -13.08 -22.17 10.11
N ALA A 213 -12.80 -21.41 9.04
CA ALA A 213 -11.51 -21.52 8.36
C ALA A 213 -10.38 -21.21 9.35
N ASP A 214 -9.33 -22.02 9.30
CA ASP A 214 -8.18 -21.94 10.20
C ASP A 214 -7.11 -20.98 9.66
N GLU A 215 -7.16 -20.66 8.37
CA GLU A 215 -6.20 -19.81 7.67
C GLU A 215 -6.88 -19.02 6.55
N PHE A 216 -6.33 -17.86 6.19
CA PHE A 216 -6.67 -17.15 4.96
C PHE A 216 -5.45 -16.62 4.24
N HIS A 217 -5.58 -16.50 2.92
CA HIS A 217 -4.57 -15.91 2.05
C HIS A 217 -4.98 -14.49 1.71
N ALA A 218 -4.02 -13.57 1.72
CA ALA A 218 -4.25 -12.19 1.33
C ALA A 218 -2.99 -11.57 0.73
N THR A 219 -3.15 -10.40 0.14
CA THR A 219 -2.03 -9.56 -0.30
C THR A 219 -2.15 -8.17 0.27
N VAL A 220 -1.01 -7.55 0.54
CA VAL A 220 -0.93 -6.13 0.89
C VAL A 220 -1.54 -5.32 -0.25
N ASN A 221 -2.43 -4.39 0.09
CA ASN A 221 -3.15 -3.56 -0.87
C ASN A 221 -4.16 -4.30 -1.75
N GLY A 222 -4.33 -5.62 -1.60
CA GLY A 222 -5.21 -6.43 -2.45
C GLY A 222 -4.67 -6.65 -3.87
N ILE A 223 -3.37 -6.43 -4.11
CA ILE A 223 -2.76 -6.65 -5.43
C ILE A 223 -2.78 -8.14 -5.83
N GLY A 224 -2.80 -8.42 -7.12
CA GLY A 224 -2.79 -9.78 -7.66
C GLY A 224 -3.11 -9.83 -9.14
N GLU A 225 -3.40 -11.02 -9.66
CA GLU A 225 -3.94 -11.15 -11.02
C GLU A 225 -5.29 -10.43 -11.17
N ARG A 226 -5.51 -9.81 -12.35
CA ARG A 226 -6.78 -9.15 -12.73
C ARG A 226 -7.20 -8.07 -11.73
N ALA A 227 -8.28 -8.30 -10.97
CA ALA A 227 -8.79 -7.41 -9.93
C ALA A 227 -8.07 -7.58 -8.58
N GLY A 228 -7.23 -8.60 -8.45
CA GLY A 228 -6.41 -8.84 -7.27
C GLY A 228 -6.95 -9.90 -6.33
N ASN A 229 -6.54 -9.81 -5.07
CA ASN A 229 -6.81 -10.76 -4.00
C ASN A 229 -7.54 -10.07 -2.83
N ALA A 230 -7.98 -10.86 -1.85
CA ALA A 230 -8.40 -10.33 -0.57
C ALA A 230 -7.30 -9.42 0.04
N SER A 231 -7.72 -8.24 0.49
CA SER A 231 -6.82 -7.20 0.98
C SER A 231 -6.41 -7.48 2.43
N LEU A 232 -5.10 -7.69 2.67
CA LEU A 232 -4.55 -8.11 3.97
C LEU A 232 -4.97 -7.17 5.10
N GLU A 233 -4.75 -5.87 4.91
CA GLU A 233 -5.08 -4.85 5.90
C GLU A 233 -6.58 -4.75 6.18
N GLU A 234 -7.43 -5.02 5.19
CA GLU A 234 -8.88 -4.96 5.35
C GLU A 234 -9.40 -6.18 6.11
N VAL A 235 -9.01 -7.39 5.69
CA VAL A 235 -9.39 -8.64 6.35
C VAL A 235 -8.94 -8.63 7.81
N CYS A 236 -7.68 -8.25 8.06
CA CYS A 236 -7.14 -8.19 9.42
C CYS A 236 -7.93 -7.22 10.31
N MET A 237 -8.20 -6.01 9.82
CA MET A 237 -8.93 -5.01 10.60
C MET A 237 -10.40 -5.39 10.80
N VAL A 238 -11.06 -6.01 9.82
CA VAL A 238 -12.45 -6.45 9.97
C VAL A 238 -12.56 -7.57 11.01
N LEU A 239 -11.73 -8.61 10.91
CA LEU A 239 -11.77 -9.74 11.81
C LEU A 239 -11.46 -9.34 13.27
N ASP A 240 -10.39 -8.57 13.47
CA ASP A 240 -9.99 -8.13 14.81
C ASP A 240 -10.91 -7.04 15.37
N TYR A 241 -11.13 -5.95 14.63
CA TYR A 241 -11.83 -4.78 15.17
C TYR A 241 -13.36 -4.93 15.17
N LEU A 242 -13.94 -5.62 14.19
CA LEU A 242 -15.41 -5.76 14.07
C LEU A 242 -15.92 -7.09 14.63
N TYR A 243 -15.14 -8.17 14.51
CA TYR A 243 -15.56 -9.50 14.99
C TYR A 243 -14.87 -9.94 16.28
N GLY A 244 -13.85 -9.21 16.77
CA GLY A 244 -13.10 -9.60 17.96
C GLY A 244 -12.34 -10.93 17.79
N ILE A 245 -12.07 -11.33 16.54
CA ILE A 245 -11.28 -12.50 16.22
C ILE A 245 -9.82 -12.07 16.24
N GLU A 246 -9.09 -12.51 17.26
CA GLU A 246 -7.69 -12.15 17.43
C GLU A 246 -6.83 -12.72 16.29
N ILE A 247 -6.07 -11.83 15.65
CA ILE A 247 -5.09 -12.14 14.61
C ILE A 247 -3.74 -11.59 15.07
N GLY A 248 -2.66 -12.34 14.86
CA GLY A 248 -1.31 -12.01 15.34
C GLY A 248 -0.63 -10.79 14.70
N ILE A 249 -1.40 -9.86 14.13
CA ILE A 249 -0.93 -8.75 13.31
C ILE A 249 -0.75 -7.47 14.14
N LYS A 250 0.43 -6.86 14.01
CA LYS A 250 0.77 -5.55 14.58
C LYS A 250 0.21 -4.43 13.71
N LYS A 251 -1.04 -4.08 13.96
CA LYS A 251 -1.85 -3.12 13.18
C LYS A 251 -1.09 -1.82 12.84
N GLU A 252 -0.25 -1.32 13.73
CA GLU A 252 0.54 -0.10 13.53
C GLU A 252 1.58 -0.17 12.39
N LYS A 253 1.80 -1.35 11.81
CA LYS A 253 2.69 -1.57 10.67
C LYS A 253 1.96 -1.65 9.32
N LEU A 254 0.63 -1.66 9.31
CA LEU A 254 -0.17 -1.81 8.08
C LEU A 254 0.08 -0.68 7.08
N TYR A 255 -0.04 0.59 7.50
CA TYR A 255 0.17 1.72 6.59
C TYR A 255 1.61 1.84 6.07
N PRO A 256 2.66 1.72 6.92
CA PRO A 256 4.04 1.68 6.44
C PRO A 256 4.31 0.55 5.42
N LEU A 257 3.77 -0.66 5.64
CA LEU A 257 3.91 -1.78 4.72
C LEU A 257 3.19 -1.51 3.39
N SER A 258 1.96 -1.01 3.44
CA SER A 258 1.19 -0.59 2.26
C SER A 258 1.99 0.39 1.38
N LYS A 259 2.64 1.38 1.99
CA LYS A 259 3.49 2.36 1.29
C LYS A 259 4.80 1.77 0.76
N LEU A 260 5.38 0.78 1.45
CA LEU A 260 6.56 0.05 0.97
C LEU A 260 6.22 -0.74 -0.30
N VAL A 261 5.09 -1.47 -0.27
CA VAL A 261 4.61 -2.25 -1.41
C VAL A 261 4.26 -1.33 -2.58
N GLU A 262 3.47 -0.27 -2.37
CA GLU A 262 3.16 0.74 -3.40
C GLU A 262 4.44 1.30 -4.06
N LYS A 263 5.47 1.60 -3.26
CA LYS A 263 6.74 2.13 -3.76
C LYS A 263 7.47 1.15 -4.68
N PHE A 264 7.52 -0.14 -4.33
CA PHE A 264 8.28 -1.13 -5.09
C PHE A 264 7.50 -1.73 -6.26
N THR A 265 6.20 -1.94 -6.11
CA THR A 265 5.34 -2.45 -7.18
C THR A 265 4.93 -1.35 -8.17
N ARG A 266 4.97 -0.08 -7.74
CA ARG A 266 4.46 1.09 -8.49
C ARG A 266 2.95 1.03 -8.75
N VAL A 267 2.24 0.13 -8.07
CA VAL A 267 0.78 0.06 -8.08
C VAL A 267 0.27 1.09 -7.09
N VAL A 268 -0.29 2.19 -7.61
CA VAL A 268 -0.79 3.31 -6.80
C VAL A 268 -1.97 2.85 -5.96
N VAL A 269 -1.91 3.13 -4.66
CA VAL A 269 -3.02 2.89 -3.74
C VAL A 269 -4.08 3.97 -3.96
N PRO A 270 -5.34 3.60 -4.26
CA PRO A 270 -6.41 4.57 -4.38
C PRO A 270 -6.52 5.45 -3.13
N PRO A 271 -6.67 6.78 -3.26
CA PRO A 271 -6.80 7.66 -2.10
C PRO A 271 -7.94 7.25 -1.16
N ASN A 272 -9.04 6.71 -1.70
CA ASN A 272 -10.19 6.25 -0.92
C ASN A 272 -10.10 4.77 -0.49
N LYS A 273 -8.96 4.10 -0.65
CA LYS A 273 -8.82 2.70 -0.23
C LYS A 273 -9.09 2.54 1.28
N PRO A 274 -9.88 1.56 1.72
CA PRO A 274 -10.13 1.32 3.13
C PRO A 274 -8.82 1.11 3.91
N ILE A 275 -8.79 1.57 5.17
CA ILE A 275 -7.67 1.42 6.12
C ILE A 275 -6.40 2.20 5.75
N VAL A 276 -5.89 2.08 4.52
CA VAL A 276 -4.57 2.60 4.13
C VAL A 276 -4.61 3.73 3.09
N GLY A 277 -5.75 4.00 2.44
CA GLY A 277 -5.87 5.04 1.42
C GLY A 277 -5.75 6.46 1.99
N GLU A 278 -5.16 7.39 1.24
CA GLU A 278 -4.85 8.76 1.70
C GLU A 278 -6.03 9.54 2.33
N ASN A 279 -7.25 9.26 1.93
CA ASN A 279 -8.46 9.91 2.41
C ASN A 279 -9.11 9.18 3.60
N ALA A 280 -8.66 7.97 3.96
CA ALA A 280 -9.27 7.17 5.04
C ALA A 280 -9.27 7.88 6.42
N PHE A 281 -8.35 8.82 6.63
CA PHE A 281 -8.23 9.62 7.87
C PHE A 281 -8.07 11.12 7.60
N THR A 282 -8.60 11.58 6.47
CA THR A 282 -8.50 12.97 6.04
C THR A 282 -9.89 13.61 6.06
N HIS A 283 -10.02 14.77 6.70
CA HIS A 283 -11.30 15.46 6.89
C HIS A 283 -11.24 16.89 6.35
N GLU A 284 -12.19 17.23 5.48
CA GLU A 284 -12.33 18.59 4.90
C GLU A 284 -13.58 19.34 5.44
N SER A 285 -14.68 18.61 5.69
CA SER A 285 -15.97 19.22 6.05
C SER A 285 -15.92 19.91 7.42
N GLY A 286 -16.26 21.19 7.46
CA GLY A 286 -16.27 22.01 8.67
C GLY A 286 -17.16 21.49 9.79
N ILE A 287 -18.28 20.81 9.46
CA ILE A 287 -19.13 20.17 10.47
C ILE A 287 -18.40 18.95 11.04
N HIS A 288 -17.77 18.15 10.18
CA HIS A 288 -17.05 16.95 10.60
C HIS A 288 -15.83 17.30 11.45
N THR A 289 -15.01 18.26 11.01
CA THR A 289 -13.84 18.71 11.76
C THR A 289 -14.24 19.29 13.12
N SER A 290 -15.35 20.04 13.20
CA SER A 290 -15.79 20.62 14.47
C SER A 290 -16.21 19.58 15.51
N ALA A 291 -16.85 18.48 15.10
CA ALA A 291 -17.21 17.40 16.00
C ALA A 291 -15.98 16.55 16.34
N LEU A 292 -15.14 16.26 15.35
CA LEU A 292 -13.91 15.48 15.51
C LEU A 292 -12.92 16.14 16.49
N LEU A 293 -12.80 17.47 16.45
CA LEU A 293 -11.99 18.24 17.41
C LEU A 293 -12.51 18.15 18.85
N ARG A 294 -13.80 17.84 19.05
CA ARG A 294 -14.41 17.62 20.37
C ARG A 294 -14.31 16.17 20.80
N ASP A 295 -14.60 15.23 19.90
CA ASP A 295 -14.49 13.79 20.10
C ASP A 295 -14.22 13.11 18.76
N ALA A 296 -13.01 12.56 18.58
CA ALA A 296 -12.61 11.94 17.32
C ALA A 296 -13.50 10.75 16.92
N ARG A 297 -14.13 10.08 17.90
CA ARG A 297 -14.97 8.88 17.67
C ARG A 297 -16.24 9.17 16.88
N THR A 298 -16.64 10.44 16.73
CA THR A 298 -17.88 10.78 16.00
C THR A 298 -17.80 10.43 14.51
N TYR A 299 -16.60 10.47 13.92
CA TYR A 299 -16.38 10.23 12.50
C TYR A 299 -15.23 9.27 12.19
N GLU A 300 -14.48 8.84 13.21
CA GLU A 300 -13.39 7.89 13.04
C GLU A 300 -13.71 6.58 13.78
N PRO A 301 -14.11 5.52 13.05
CA PRO A 301 -14.36 4.22 13.68
C PRO A 301 -13.09 3.60 14.26
N ILE A 302 -11.92 3.97 13.70
CA ILE A 302 -10.59 3.60 14.18
C ILE A 302 -9.71 4.86 14.21
N SER A 303 -8.84 4.99 15.22
CA SER A 303 -7.84 6.06 15.22
C SER A 303 -6.75 5.79 14.16
N PRO A 304 -6.26 6.82 13.43
CA PRO A 304 -5.20 6.64 12.43
C PRO A 304 -3.93 6.00 13.02
N GLU A 305 -3.60 6.28 14.28
CA GLU A 305 -2.43 5.75 14.97
C GLU A 305 -2.49 4.21 15.08
N THR A 306 -3.70 3.64 15.17
CA THR A 306 -3.92 2.18 15.23
C THR A 306 -3.31 1.47 14.04
N VAL A 307 -3.30 2.11 12.86
CA VAL A 307 -2.82 1.51 11.61
C VAL A 307 -1.48 2.07 11.15
N GLY A 308 -0.79 2.80 12.04
CA GLY A 308 0.54 3.35 11.75
C GLY A 308 0.50 4.70 11.03
N ARG A 309 -0.59 5.44 11.21
CA ARG A 309 -0.86 6.68 10.47
C ARG A 309 -1.13 7.86 11.40
N LYS A 310 -1.14 9.06 10.81
CA LYS A 310 -1.53 10.31 11.46
C LYS A 310 -2.73 10.93 10.74
N ARG A 311 -3.60 11.58 11.51
CA ARG A 311 -4.70 12.37 10.98
C ARG A 311 -4.17 13.55 10.15
N VAL A 312 -4.85 13.85 9.06
CA VAL A 312 -4.60 15.04 8.25
C VAL A 312 -5.89 15.84 8.14
N ILE A 313 -5.83 17.14 8.40
CA ILE A 313 -6.94 18.07 8.16
C ILE A 313 -6.61 18.82 6.88
N VAL A 314 -7.52 18.83 5.92
CA VAL A 314 -7.36 19.56 4.66
C VAL A 314 -8.38 20.70 4.64
N LEU A 315 -7.96 21.88 4.20
CA LEU A 315 -8.86 23.01 3.98
C LEU A 315 -9.29 23.05 2.52
N GLY A 316 -10.53 23.48 2.29
CA GLY A 316 -11.13 23.61 0.97
C GLY A 316 -12.46 24.35 1.06
N LYS A 317 -13.29 24.27 0.02
CA LYS A 317 -14.59 24.98 -0.03
C LYS A 317 -15.55 24.57 1.10
N HIS A 318 -15.34 23.36 1.65
CA HIS A 318 -16.14 22.85 2.77
C HIS A 318 -15.55 23.20 4.14
N ALA A 319 -14.47 23.98 4.21
CA ALA A 319 -13.87 24.38 5.47
C ALA A 319 -14.87 25.11 6.39
N GLY A 320 -14.78 24.82 7.69
CA GLY A 320 -15.49 25.53 8.73
C GLY A 320 -14.54 26.37 9.57
N ARG A 321 -15.09 27.30 10.38
CA ARG A 321 -14.30 28.16 11.27
C ARG A 321 -13.34 27.36 12.17
N ALA A 322 -13.81 26.25 12.74
CA ALA A 322 -13.00 25.42 13.64
C ALA A 322 -11.77 24.81 12.95
N SER A 323 -11.89 24.41 11.67
CA SER A 323 -10.78 23.88 10.87
C SER A 323 -9.73 24.94 10.60
N VAL A 324 -10.18 26.16 10.24
CA VAL A 324 -9.29 27.31 10.01
C VAL A 324 -8.62 27.72 11.32
N GLU A 325 -9.35 27.78 12.43
CA GLU A 325 -8.82 28.13 13.74
C GLU A 325 -7.74 27.15 14.22
N ALA A 326 -7.93 25.84 14.01
CA ALA A 326 -6.94 24.83 14.33
C ALA A 326 -5.62 25.07 13.56
N ILE A 327 -5.71 25.37 12.26
CA ILE A 327 -4.52 25.62 11.42
C ILE A 327 -3.85 26.96 11.74
N LEU A 328 -4.63 28.02 12.01
CA LEU A 328 -4.08 29.29 12.46
C LEU A 328 -3.32 29.14 13.78
N LYS A 329 -3.83 28.31 14.70
CA LYS A 329 -3.15 27.99 15.96
C LYS A 329 -1.81 27.27 15.72
N GLU A 330 -1.74 26.36 14.74
CA GLU A 330 -0.47 25.72 14.34
C GLU A 330 0.54 26.71 13.75
N PHE A 331 0.07 27.76 13.08
CA PHE A 331 0.92 28.87 12.63
C PHE A 331 1.31 29.85 13.74
N GLY A 332 0.68 29.76 14.92
CA GLY A 332 0.87 30.69 16.02
C GLY A 332 0.08 32.00 15.86
N TYR A 333 -0.98 32.00 15.04
CA TYR A 333 -1.83 33.15 14.80
C TYR A 333 -3.12 33.09 15.62
N SER A 334 -3.65 34.27 15.93
CA SER A 334 -4.98 34.46 16.53
C SER A 334 -5.74 35.51 15.72
N ALA A 335 -7.02 35.26 15.43
CA ALA A 335 -7.87 36.16 14.67
C ALA A 335 -9.10 36.58 15.48
N THR A 336 -9.61 37.79 15.27
CA THR A 336 -10.96 38.17 15.74
C THR A 336 -12.03 37.43 14.94
N ARG A 337 -13.28 37.53 15.37
CA ARG A 337 -14.41 36.90 14.67
C ARG A 337 -14.57 37.44 13.25
N GLU A 338 -14.43 38.75 13.04
CA GLU A 338 -14.52 39.38 11.72
C GLU A 338 -13.36 38.93 10.81
N GLN A 339 -12.14 38.89 11.35
CA GLN A 339 -10.96 38.43 10.61
C GLN A 339 -11.08 36.95 10.22
N MET A 340 -11.58 36.10 11.13
CA MET A 340 -11.82 34.69 10.85
C MET A 340 -12.85 34.50 9.73
N ASP A 341 -13.90 35.33 9.71
CA ASP A 341 -14.92 35.29 8.66
C ASP A 341 -14.37 35.70 7.29
N GLU A 342 -13.50 36.71 7.25
CA GLU A 342 -12.81 37.12 6.03
C GLU A 342 -11.82 36.05 5.53
N ILE A 343 -11.02 35.47 6.43
CA ILE A 343 -10.10 34.37 6.09
C ILE A 343 -10.89 33.18 5.51
N LEU A 344 -11.99 32.80 6.17
CA LEU A 344 -12.83 31.70 5.72
C LEU A 344 -13.46 31.98 4.36
N ALA A 345 -13.92 33.20 4.09
CA ALA A 345 -14.49 33.59 2.81
C ALA A 345 -13.45 33.43 1.68
N ARG A 346 -12.23 33.95 1.87
CA ARG A 346 -11.16 33.85 0.86
C ARG A 346 -10.70 32.40 0.62
N ILE A 347 -10.68 31.56 1.66
CA ILE A 347 -10.41 30.11 1.52
C ILE A 347 -11.47 29.43 0.66
N LYS A 348 -12.75 29.76 0.88
CA LYS A 348 -13.87 29.21 0.10
C LYS A 348 -13.82 29.66 -1.35
N GLU A 349 -13.53 30.94 -1.59
CA GLU A 349 -13.32 31.46 -2.95
C GLU A 349 -12.22 30.72 -3.71
N LEU A 350 -11.08 30.43 -3.06
CA LEU A 350 -10.04 29.60 -3.67
C LEU A 350 -10.53 28.18 -3.97
N GLY A 351 -11.27 27.56 -3.04
CA GLY A 351 -11.86 26.25 -3.25
C GLY A 351 -12.91 26.20 -4.37
N ASP A 352 -13.70 27.26 -4.54
CA ASP A 352 -14.72 27.38 -5.59
C ASP A 352 -14.10 27.49 -7.00
N LEU A 353 -12.85 27.93 -7.10
CA LEU A 353 -12.06 27.89 -8.33
C LEU A 353 -11.51 26.49 -8.67
N GLY A 354 -11.92 25.45 -7.94
CA GLY A 354 -11.47 24.07 -8.15
C GLY A 354 -10.04 23.82 -7.69
N LYS A 355 -9.45 24.74 -6.92
CA LYS A 355 -8.07 24.65 -6.46
C LYS A 355 -8.01 23.92 -5.12
N ARG A 356 -7.04 23.00 -4.98
CA ARG A 356 -6.65 22.49 -3.66
C ARG A 356 -6.03 23.62 -2.86
N VAL A 357 -6.59 23.91 -1.68
CA VAL A 357 -6.09 24.94 -0.78
C VAL A 357 -4.95 24.34 0.04
N THR A 358 -3.77 24.95 -0.03
CA THR A 358 -2.58 24.51 0.71
C THR A 358 -2.37 25.29 2.00
N ASP A 359 -1.50 24.78 2.88
CA ASP A 359 -1.13 25.47 4.12
C ASP A 359 -0.50 26.85 3.82
N ALA A 360 0.26 26.95 2.71
CA ALA A 360 0.82 28.21 2.23
C ALA A 360 -0.27 29.21 1.80
N ASP A 361 -1.31 28.76 1.09
CA ASP A 361 -2.44 29.62 0.70
C ASP A 361 -3.17 30.15 1.93
N VAL A 362 -3.40 29.29 2.92
CA VAL A 362 -4.10 29.64 4.17
C VAL A 362 -3.27 30.64 4.98
N ARG A 363 -1.95 30.41 5.09
CA ARG A 363 -1.04 31.34 5.74
C ARG A 363 -1.05 32.70 5.03
N ALA A 364 -0.93 32.73 3.69
CA ALA A 364 -0.91 33.98 2.94
C ALA A 364 -2.22 34.78 3.10
N ILE A 365 -3.37 34.10 3.06
CA ILE A 365 -4.67 34.71 3.35
C ILE A 365 -4.69 35.25 4.78
N ALA A 366 -4.26 34.46 5.75
CA ALA A 366 -4.25 34.84 7.16
C ALA A 366 -3.34 36.04 7.43
N GLU A 367 -2.10 36.03 6.96
CA GLU A 367 -1.15 37.13 7.10
C GLU A 367 -1.69 38.42 6.48
N THR A 368 -2.38 38.32 5.34
CA THR A 368 -3.03 39.46 4.68
C THR A 368 -4.15 40.05 5.53
N VAL A 369 -5.07 39.22 6.03
CA VAL A 369 -6.22 39.68 6.82
C VAL A 369 -5.80 40.17 8.21
N LEU A 370 -4.82 39.51 8.83
CA LEU A 370 -4.27 39.88 10.13
C LEU A 370 -3.27 41.04 10.05
N GLN A 371 -2.95 41.51 8.84
CA GLN A 371 -1.94 42.54 8.58
C GLN A 371 -0.56 42.21 9.16
N ILE A 372 -0.22 40.92 9.21
CA ILE A 372 1.08 40.45 9.67
C ILE A 372 2.08 40.67 8.54
N LYS A 373 3.07 41.53 8.77
CA LYS A 373 4.22 41.63 7.88
C LYS A 373 5.17 40.47 8.14
N SER A 374 5.08 39.45 7.29
CA SER A 374 5.99 38.31 7.25
C SER A 374 7.11 38.61 6.27
N GLU A 375 8.34 38.81 6.76
CA GLU A 375 9.50 38.88 5.88
C GLU A 375 9.90 37.48 5.44
N LYS A 376 9.88 37.23 4.12
CA LYS A 376 10.41 36.00 3.56
C LYS A 376 11.91 35.93 3.84
N LYS A 377 12.31 35.02 4.73
CA LYS A 377 13.72 34.82 5.10
C LYS A 377 14.55 34.34 3.93
N VAL A 378 13.96 33.53 3.05
CA VAL A 378 14.62 32.99 1.86
C VAL A 378 13.92 33.50 0.62
N LYS A 379 14.68 34.16 -0.26
CA LYS A 379 14.21 34.63 -1.56
C LYS A 379 15.08 34.01 -2.66
N LEU A 380 14.43 33.37 -3.63
CA LEU A 380 15.09 32.98 -4.87
C LEU A 380 15.34 34.23 -5.72
N GLU A 381 16.59 34.49 -6.07
CA GLU A 381 16.97 35.59 -6.95
C GLU A 381 17.22 35.08 -8.37
N ASP A 382 18.06 34.06 -8.51
CA ASP A 382 18.41 33.47 -9.80
C ASP A 382 18.32 31.94 -9.75
N LEU A 383 17.90 31.35 -10.87
CA LEU A 383 17.95 29.92 -11.13
C LEU A 383 18.43 29.71 -12.57
N ALA A 384 19.51 28.94 -12.72
CA ALA A 384 19.99 28.49 -14.02
C ALA A 384 20.08 26.97 -14.03
N ILE A 385 19.58 26.33 -15.10
CA ILE A 385 19.51 24.88 -15.22
C ILE A 385 20.06 24.44 -16.56
N LEU A 386 20.86 23.39 -16.52
CA LEU A 386 21.35 22.67 -17.70
C LEU A 386 20.85 21.23 -17.63
N THR A 387 20.14 20.79 -18.67
CA THR A 387 19.65 19.41 -18.81
C THR A 387 19.72 18.98 -20.28
N GLY A 388 19.86 17.68 -20.53
CA GLY A 388 20.01 17.12 -21.88
C GLY A 388 20.22 15.61 -21.88
N LYS A 389 20.07 14.97 -23.04
CA LYS A 389 20.07 13.50 -23.18
C LYS A 389 21.36 12.82 -22.71
N ASN A 390 22.50 13.49 -22.88
CA ASN A 390 23.83 12.97 -22.53
C ASN A 390 24.59 13.91 -21.58
N THR A 391 23.86 14.74 -20.84
CA THR A 391 24.45 15.67 -19.88
C THR A 391 23.89 15.38 -18.50
N THR A 392 24.75 15.39 -17.48
CA THR A 392 24.30 15.30 -16.09
C THR A 392 23.48 16.55 -15.77
N PRO A 393 22.21 16.43 -15.36
CA PRO A 393 21.41 17.58 -14.99
C PRO A 393 22.08 18.37 -13.87
N MET A 394 22.19 19.68 -14.05
CA MET A 394 22.85 20.60 -13.13
C MET A 394 22.00 21.84 -12.95
N ALA A 395 21.97 22.37 -11.73
CA ALA A 395 21.34 23.64 -11.43
C ALA A 395 22.27 24.51 -10.58
N SER A 396 22.22 25.82 -10.84
CA SER A 396 22.83 26.86 -10.01
C SER A 396 21.71 27.76 -9.49
N VAL A 397 21.73 28.02 -8.18
CA VAL A 397 20.75 28.88 -7.50
C VAL A 397 21.45 30.03 -6.81
N LYS A 398 20.84 31.20 -6.88
CA LYS A 398 21.17 32.35 -6.05
C LYS A 398 20.01 32.61 -5.09
N LEU A 399 20.26 32.46 -3.79
CA LEU A 399 19.31 32.73 -2.73
C LEU A 399 19.76 33.93 -1.91
N ARG A 400 18.82 34.78 -1.53
CA ARG A 400 19.02 35.75 -0.45
C ARG A 400 18.41 35.17 0.83
N ILE A 401 19.24 34.89 1.83
CA ILE A 401 18.85 34.29 3.11
C ILE A 401 19.13 35.30 4.23
N ASN A 402 18.10 35.82 4.89
CA ASN A 402 18.21 36.87 5.92
C ASN A 402 19.04 38.09 5.47
N GLY A 403 18.94 38.45 4.18
CA GLY A 403 19.70 39.55 3.58
C GLY A 403 21.08 39.18 3.01
N GLU A 404 21.61 37.99 3.31
CA GLU A 404 22.89 37.51 2.77
C GLU A 404 22.70 36.75 1.46
N GLU A 405 23.55 36.99 0.47
CA GLU A 405 23.54 36.26 -0.80
C GLU A 405 24.32 34.95 -0.68
N ARG A 406 23.72 33.85 -1.13
CA ARG A 406 24.32 32.52 -1.23
C ARG A 406 24.13 32.01 -2.66
N VAL A 407 25.23 31.64 -3.29
CA VAL A 407 25.23 31.01 -4.62
C VAL A 407 25.72 29.59 -4.48
N GLU A 408 24.92 28.63 -4.92
CA GLU A 408 25.28 27.22 -4.89
C GLU A 408 24.87 26.51 -6.17
N ALA A 409 25.59 25.44 -6.47
CA ALA A 409 25.26 24.55 -7.57
C ALA A 409 25.28 23.09 -7.13
N ALA A 410 24.43 22.28 -7.77
CA ALA A 410 24.36 20.85 -7.55
C ALA A 410 23.93 20.11 -8.82
N ILE A 411 24.20 18.81 -8.83
CA ILE A 411 23.70 17.86 -9.82
C ILE A 411 22.49 17.11 -9.29
N GLY A 412 21.75 16.46 -10.17
CA GLY A 412 20.62 15.61 -9.81
C GLY A 412 20.29 14.62 -10.91
N VAL A 413 19.32 13.75 -10.65
CA VAL A 413 18.80 12.80 -11.65
C VAL A 413 17.93 13.48 -12.71
N GLY A 414 17.47 14.69 -12.43
CA GLY A 414 16.69 15.54 -13.32
C GLY A 414 16.83 17.01 -12.94
N PRO A 415 16.26 17.94 -13.73
CA PRO A 415 16.41 19.38 -13.51
C PRO A 415 15.80 19.86 -12.20
N VAL A 416 14.65 19.29 -11.80
CA VAL A 416 14.00 19.59 -10.51
C VAL A 416 14.87 19.12 -9.34
N ASP A 417 15.36 17.88 -9.40
CA ASP A 417 16.22 17.31 -8.35
C ASP A 417 17.53 18.09 -8.21
N ALA A 418 18.17 18.47 -9.33
CA ALA A 418 19.37 19.29 -9.32
C ALA A 418 19.13 20.66 -8.65
N ALA A 419 18.01 21.33 -8.98
CA ALA A 419 17.66 22.61 -8.38
C ALA A 419 17.39 22.48 -6.87
N ILE A 420 16.61 21.48 -6.46
CA ILE A 420 16.33 21.22 -5.04
C ILE A 420 17.61 20.88 -4.28
N ASN A 421 18.52 20.08 -4.85
CA ASN A 421 19.80 19.78 -4.23
C ASN A 421 20.68 21.03 -4.05
N ALA A 422 20.67 21.94 -5.04
CA ALA A 422 21.40 23.20 -4.95
C ALA A 422 20.83 24.11 -3.85
N ILE A 423 19.49 24.20 -3.74
CA ILE A 423 18.81 24.92 -2.66
C ILE A 423 19.17 24.31 -1.30
N ARG A 424 19.04 22.99 -1.15
CA ARG A 424 19.38 22.27 0.09
C ARG A 424 20.82 22.51 0.52
N LYS A 425 21.75 22.60 -0.43
CA LYS A 425 23.15 22.95 -0.16
C LYS A 425 23.29 24.40 0.32
N ALA A 426 22.61 25.34 -0.32
CA ALA A 426 22.62 26.76 0.06
C ALA A 426 22.05 27.01 1.47
N ILE A 427 21.06 26.22 1.89
CA ILE A 427 20.38 26.38 3.19
C ILE A 427 20.90 25.47 4.29
N LYS A 428 21.94 24.66 4.02
CA LYS A 428 22.42 23.59 4.92
C LYS A 428 22.73 24.09 6.33
N ASP A 429 23.22 25.31 6.46
CA ASP A 429 23.56 25.93 7.75
C ASP A 429 22.33 26.46 8.51
N TYR A 430 21.17 26.59 7.86
CA TYR A 430 19.96 27.17 8.43
C TYR A 430 18.91 26.11 8.81
N ALA A 431 18.73 25.08 7.97
CA ALA A 431 17.73 24.04 8.21
C ALA A 431 18.02 22.73 7.47
N ASP A 432 17.77 21.61 8.16
CA ASP A 432 17.65 20.29 7.51
C ASP A 432 16.19 20.05 7.11
N ILE A 433 15.93 20.12 5.81
CA ILE A 433 14.61 19.98 5.20
C ILE A 433 14.56 18.73 4.34
N LYS A 434 13.49 17.94 4.51
CA LYS A 434 13.19 16.75 3.71
C LYS A 434 11.94 16.98 2.86
N LEU A 435 12.03 16.70 1.56
CA LEU A 435 10.87 16.58 0.67
C LEU A 435 10.19 15.22 0.96
N VAL A 436 8.94 15.26 1.43
CA VAL A 436 8.16 14.08 1.81
C VAL A 436 7.32 13.58 0.64
N SER A 437 6.64 14.49 -0.04
CA SER A 437 5.85 14.20 -1.22
C SER A 437 6.01 15.30 -2.25
N TYR A 438 5.88 14.91 -3.52
CA TYR A 438 5.98 15.76 -4.68
C TYR A 438 4.89 15.31 -5.66
N HIS A 439 3.98 16.22 -6.00
CA HIS A 439 2.89 15.96 -6.92
C HIS A 439 2.86 17.04 -7.99
N VAL A 440 2.61 16.61 -9.23
CA VAL A 440 2.54 17.49 -10.39
C VAL A 440 1.31 17.15 -11.19
N ASP A 441 0.49 18.17 -11.44
CA ASP A 441 -0.67 18.10 -12.32
C ASP A 441 -0.55 19.13 -13.45
N ALA A 442 -0.97 18.75 -14.66
CA ALA A 442 -1.22 19.72 -15.70
C ALA A 442 -2.64 20.29 -15.53
N ILE A 443 -2.76 21.60 -15.31
CA ILE A 443 -4.05 22.27 -15.14
C ILE A 443 -4.76 22.45 -16.49
N THR A 444 -3.98 22.70 -17.55
CA THR A 444 -4.49 22.88 -18.91
C THR A 444 -3.85 21.88 -19.86
N GLY A 445 -4.45 21.67 -21.03
CA GLY A 445 -3.84 20.89 -22.12
C GLY A 445 -2.91 21.76 -22.97
N GLY A 446 -1.92 21.14 -23.63
CA GLY A 446 -0.97 21.82 -24.51
C GLY A 446 0.49 21.66 -24.06
N THR A 447 1.45 22.00 -24.92
CA THR A 447 2.89 21.99 -24.56
C THR A 447 3.29 23.18 -23.71
N ASP A 448 2.40 24.16 -23.57
CA ASP A 448 2.47 25.36 -22.74
C ASP A 448 1.53 25.27 -21.52
N ALA A 449 1.11 24.06 -21.16
CA ALA A 449 0.20 23.82 -20.06
C ALA A 449 0.70 24.47 -18.77
N LEU A 450 -0.22 25.10 -18.04
CA LEU A 450 0.09 25.57 -16.70
C LEU A 450 0.18 24.35 -15.79
N VAL A 451 1.34 24.19 -15.15
CA VAL A 451 1.65 23.05 -14.29
C VAL A 451 1.44 23.46 -12.83
N ASP A 452 0.68 22.65 -12.11
CA ASP A 452 0.51 22.74 -10.67
C ASP A 452 1.49 21.81 -9.98
N VAL A 453 2.32 22.35 -9.11
CA VAL A 453 3.26 21.56 -8.31
C VAL A 453 2.92 21.73 -6.84
N ILE A 454 2.67 20.61 -6.18
CA ILE A 454 2.40 20.56 -4.74
C ILE A 454 3.51 19.76 -4.08
N VAL A 455 4.12 20.34 -3.05
CA VAL A 455 5.19 19.70 -2.28
C VAL A 455 4.83 19.64 -0.80
N GLN A 456 5.20 18.55 -0.13
CA GLN A 456 5.22 18.50 1.33
C GLN A 456 6.65 18.48 1.83
N LEU A 457 6.97 19.43 2.70
CA LEU A 457 8.30 19.55 3.30
C LEU A 457 8.24 19.26 4.80
N LYS A 458 9.27 18.61 5.32
CA LYS A 458 9.40 18.25 6.73
C LYS A 458 10.67 18.82 7.35
N ARG A 459 10.53 19.44 8.54
CA ARG A 459 11.63 19.83 9.44
C ARG A 459 11.33 19.31 10.84
N GLY A 460 12.15 18.39 11.37
CA GLY A 460 11.87 17.74 12.65
C GLY A 460 10.50 17.05 12.64
N ASN A 461 9.59 17.50 13.51
CA ASN A 461 8.22 16.98 13.59
C ASN A 461 7.18 17.80 12.80
N ARG A 462 7.56 18.93 12.20
CA ARG A 462 6.65 19.81 11.45
C ARG A 462 6.65 19.42 9.98
N ILE A 463 5.46 19.32 9.39
CA ILE A 463 5.24 19.09 7.96
C ILE A 463 4.37 20.25 7.45
N VAL A 464 4.71 20.80 6.30
CA VAL A 464 3.92 21.85 5.63
C VAL A 464 3.71 21.51 4.17
N THR A 465 2.58 21.91 3.63
CA THR A 465 2.25 21.77 2.20
C THR A 465 2.34 23.13 1.51
N ALA A 466 3.06 23.19 0.39
CA ALA A 466 3.22 24.39 -0.41
C ALA A 466 2.97 24.10 -1.89
N ARG A 467 2.62 25.15 -2.64
CA ARG A 467 2.24 25.09 -4.04
C ARG A 467 3.06 26.07 -4.88
N GLY A 468 3.38 25.66 -6.09
CA GLY A 468 3.90 26.53 -7.14
C GLY A 468 3.19 26.24 -8.45
N ALA A 469 2.82 27.27 -9.19
CA ALA A 469 2.01 27.12 -10.40
C ALA A 469 2.58 27.97 -11.53
N ARG A 470 3.23 27.33 -12.51
CA ARG A 470 3.82 27.98 -13.69
C ARG A 470 3.75 27.07 -14.91
N THR A 471 3.96 27.63 -16.09
CA THR A 471 4.14 26.86 -17.33
C THR A 471 5.45 26.06 -17.31
N ASP A 472 6.49 26.59 -16.66
CA ASP A 472 7.74 25.86 -16.42
C ASP A 472 7.63 25.02 -15.13
N ILE A 473 7.61 23.69 -15.31
CA ILE A 473 7.53 22.72 -14.21
C ILE A 473 8.66 22.85 -13.19
N VAL A 474 9.86 23.23 -13.62
CA VAL A 474 11.01 23.32 -12.74
C VAL A 474 10.94 24.56 -11.88
N MET A 475 10.60 25.71 -12.49
CA MET A 475 10.32 26.93 -11.74
C MET A 475 9.17 26.75 -10.76
N ALA A 476 8.06 26.13 -11.19
CA ALA A 476 6.94 25.84 -10.31
C ALA A 476 7.37 24.96 -9.12
N SER A 477 8.19 23.94 -9.38
CA SER A 477 8.72 23.05 -8.34
C SER A 477 9.63 23.78 -7.34
N VAL A 478 10.52 24.64 -7.85
CA VAL A 478 11.46 25.41 -7.02
C VAL A 478 10.72 26.44 -6.18
N GLU A 479 9.76 27.16 -6.75
CA GLU A 479 8.95 28.14 -6.01
C GLU A 479 8.12 27.46 -4.92
N ALA A 480 7.49 26.31 -5.22
CA ALA A 480 6.77 25.53 -4.21
C ALA A 480 7.70 25.12 -3.05
N PHE A 481 8.93 24.70 -3.38
CA PHE A 481 9.94 24.31 -2.38
C PHE A 481 10.38 25.51 -1.53
N VAL A 482 10.69 26.66 -2.13
CA VAL A 482 11.10 27.88 -1.42
C VAL A 482 9.98 28.42 -0.54
N GLU A 483 8.73 28.32 -0.98
CA GLU A 483 7.58 28.73 -0.18
C GLU A 483 7.42 27.84 1.06
N GLY A 484 7.41 26.52 0.87
CA GLY A 484 7.36 25.57 1.99
C GLY A 484 8.55 25.72 2.93
N LEU A 485 9.74 26.04 2.39
CA LEU A 485 10.93 26.32 3.20
C LEU A 485 10.70 27.52 4.11
N ASN A 486 10.22 28.65 3.58
CA ASN A 486 9.92 29.86 4.36
C ASN A 486 8.90 29.60 5.47
N MET A 487 8.00 28.62 5.31
CA MET A 487 7.07 28.23 6.37
C MET A 487 7.73 27.47 7.52
N LEU A 488 8.83 26.76 7.26
CA LEU A 488 9.53 25.91 8.22
C LEU A 488 10.66 26.62 8.98
N ILE A 489 11.07 27.82 8.57
CA ILE A 489 12.28 28.51 9.08
C ILE A 489 12.04 29.75 9.91
#